data_AF-A0A815TP98-F1
#
_entry.id   AF-A0A815TP98-F1
#
_cell.length_a   1.000
_cell.length_b   1.000
_cell.length_c   1.000
_cell.angle_alpha   90.00
_cell.angle_beta   90.00
_cell.angle_gamma   90.00
#
_symmetry.space_group_name_H-M   'P 1'
#
loop_
_entity.id
_entity.type
_entity.pdbx_description
1 polymer ?
#
loop_
_entity_poly.entity_id
_entity_poly.type
_entity_poly.pdbx_seq_one_letter_code
_entity_poly.pdbx_strand_id
1 'polypeptide(L)'
;MKVDPNDRESIAEAHRCIAEVHQWMENAELAFYHADEAKRHLSDDTLEMARIYSIKANICRNSKLPFDALDYYRKVLAIRLCFLPEDHPDLGITYNNMGAVHSDIGEYELALEAFLHSLDIKRKALSPGHHSIQETETNIHVIEEMLVIDEDTSDDD
;
A
#
# COMPACT_ATOMS: atom_id res chain seq x y z
N MET A 1 -4.95 18.24 -26.34
CA MET A 1 -6.23 17.58 -26.00
C MET A 1 -6.87 18.43 -24.93
N LYS A 2 -8.05 19.03 -25.16
CA LYS A 2 -8.74 19.84 -24.15
C LYS A 2 -9.54 18.88 -23.29
N VAL A 3 -9.12 18.71 -22.03
CA VAL A 3 -9.87 17.98 -21.02
C VAL A 3 -11.15 18.76 -20.73
N ASP A 4 -12.31 18.11 -20.80
CA ASP A 4 -13.59 18.73 -20.42
C ASP A 4 -13.60 18.89 -18.89
N PRO A 5 -13.69 20.12 -18.35
CA PRO A 5 -13.70 20.34 -16.91
C PRO A 5 -14.90 19.72 -16.18
N ASN A 6 -15.92 19.22 -16.90
CA ASN A 6 -17.05 18.45 -16.35
C ASN A 6 -16.95 16.94 -16.57
N ASP A 7 -15.84 16.45 -17.12
CA ASP A 7 -15.63 15.01 -17.26
C ASP A 7 -15.41 14.38 -15.88
N ARG A 8 -16.16 13.31 -15.60
CA ARG A 8 -16.16 12.65 -14.29
C ARG A 8 -14.78 12.14 -13.92
N GLU A 9 -14.03 11.64 -14.89
CA GLU A 9 -12.67 11.14 -14.68
C GLU A 9 -11.71 12.27 -14.29
N SER A 10 -11.88 13.45 -14.89
CA SER A 10 -11.06 14.64 -14.59
C SER A 10 -11.34 15.20 -13.19
N ILE A 11 -12.61 15.15 -12.74
CA ILE A 11 -12.99 15.50 -11.36
C ILE A 11 -12.38 14.51 -10.37
N ALA A 12 -12.46 13.21 -10.67
CA ALA A 12 -11.87 12.16 -9.84
C ALA A 12 -10.35 12.34 -9.69
N GLU A 13 -9.65 12.61 -10.79
CA GLU A 13 -8.21 12.84 -10.78
C GLU A 13 -7.84 14.07 -9.94
N ALA A 14 -8.58 15.17 -10.07
CA ALA A 14 -8.35 16.37 -9.28
C ALA A 14 -8.50 16.09 -7.77
N HIS A 15 -9.61 15.43 -7.38
CA HIS A 15 -9.83 15.05 -5.99
C HIS A 15 -8.78 14.05 -5.49
N ARG A 16 -8.33 13.08 -6.30
CA ARG A 16 -7.22 12.18 -5.96
C ARG A 16 -5.94 12.97 -5.64
N CYS A 17 -5.55 13.88 -6.51
CA CYS A 17 -4.35 14.70 -6.33
C CYS A 17 -4.42 15.53 -5.04
N ILE A 18 -5.58 16.12 -4.73
CA ILE A 18 -5.78 16.87 -3.48
C ILE A 18 -5.69 15.92 -2.26
N ALA A 19 -6.26 14.73 -2.36
CA ALA A 19 -6.16 13.73 -1.29
C ALA A 19 -4.71 13.31 -1.01
N GLU A 20 -3.88 13.13 -2.05
CA GLU A 20 -2.45 12.82 -1.91
C GLU A 20 -1.68 13.94 -1.20
N VAL A 21 -1.96 15.20 -1.56
CA VAL A 21 -1.33 16.35 -0.89
C VAL A 21 -1.70 16.37 0.60
N HIS A 22 -2.98 16.18 0.93
CA HIS A 22 -3.40 16.13 2.33
C HIS A 22 -2.86 14.93 3.08
N GLN A 23 -2.66 13.78 2.41
CA GLN A 23 -1.97 12.63 2.98
C GLN A 23 -0.53 12.99 3.39
N TRP A 24 0.22 13.68 2.53
CA TRP A 24 1.59 14.14 2.85
C TRP A 24 1.63 15.19 3.95
N MET A 25 0.59 16.00 4.08
CA MET A 25 0.44 16.98 5.16
C MET A 25 -0.11 16.38 6.46
N GLU A 26 -0.28 15.05 6.52
CA GLU A 26 -0.87 14.35 7.66
C GLU A 26 -2.27 14.86 8.06
N ASN A 27 -3.00 15.46 7.11
CA ASN A 27 -4.37 15.90 7.30
C ASN A 27 -5.34 14.79 6.90
N ALA A 28 -5.50 13.81 7.78
CA ALA A 28 -6.30 12.61 7.53
C ALA A 28 -7.75 12.91 7.14
N GLU A 29 -8.40 13.89 7.79
CA GLU A 29 -9.80 14.25 7.54
C GLU A 29 -10.01 14.73 6.10
N LEU A 30 -9.22 15.71 5.66
CA LEU A 30 -9.33 16.23 4.28
C LEU A 30 -8.88 15.19 3.25
N ALA A 31 -7.85 14.41 3.56
CA ALA A 31 -7.40 13.36 2.66
C ALA A 31 -8.49 12.31 2.43
N PHE A 32 -9.21 11.88 3.48
CA PHE A 32 -10.36 10.99 3.35
C PHE A 32 -11.51 11.63 2.58
N TYR A 33 -11.85 12.88 2.90
CA TYR A 33 -12.92 13.61 2.21
C TYR A 33 -12.67 13.65 0.69
N HIS A 34 -11.47 14.06 0.27
CA HIS A 34 -11.14 14.13 -1.14
C HIS A 34 -11.06 12.74 -1.80
N ALA A 35 -10.58 11.71 -1.09
CA ALA A 35 -10.61 10.34 -1.59
C ALA A 35 -12.04 9.80 -1.79
N ASP A 36 -12.98 10.15 -0.90
CA ASP A 36 -14.39 9.79 -1.02
C ASP A 36 -15.09 10.55 -2.15
N GLU A 37 -14.80 11.84 -2.32
CA GLU A 37 -15.31 12.60 -3.46
C GLU A 37 -14.81 12.02 -4.78
N ALA A 38 -13.52 11.71 -4.92
CA ALA A 38 -12.98 11.08 -6.12
C ALA A 38 -13.69 9.77 -6.45
N LYS A 39 -13.94 8.92 -5.44
CA LYS A 39 -14.63 7.64 -5.59
C LYS A 39 -16.03 7.80 -6.21
N ARG A 40 -16.78 8.86 -5.88
CA ARG A 40 -18.15 9.08 -6.39
C ARG A 40 -18.21 9.24 -7.91
N HIS A 41 -17.09 9.54 -8.55
CA HIS A 41 -17.00 9.78 -9.99
C HIS A 41 -16.41 8.59 -10.76
N LEU A 42 -15.98 7.53 -10.07
CA LEU A 42 -15.34 6.35 -10.65
C LEU A 42 -16.21 5.11 -10.55
N SER A 43 -15.99 4.15 -11.46
CA SER A 43 -16.47 2.78 -11.29
C SER A 43 -15.51 2.00 -10.38
N ASP A 44 -16.06 1.11 -9.54
CA ASP A 44 -15.31 0.39 -8.50
C ASP A 44 -14.14 -0.46 -9.06
N ASP A 45 -14.23 -0.92 -10.32
CA ASP A 45 -13.26 -1.80 -10.97
C ASP A 45 -12.30 -1.04 -11.91
N THR A 46 -11.61 -0.02 -11.39
CA THR A 46 -10.62 0.75 -12.17
C THR A 46 -9.27 0.83 -11.47
N LEU A 47 -8.19 0.93 -12.23
CA LEU A 47 -6.86 1.21 -11.66
C LEU A 47 -6.84 2.53 -10.87
N GLU A 48 -7.69 3.49 -11.23
CA GLU A 48 -7.84 4.73 -10.48
C GLU A 48 -8.43 4.48 -9.08
N MET A 49 -9.40 3.57 -8.96
CA MET A 49 -9.89 3.12 -7.65
C MET A 49 -8.82 2.47 -6.78
N ALA A 50 -7.87 1.74 -7.38
CA ALA A 50 -6.73 1.22 -6.64
C ALA A 50 -5.85 2.35 -6.06
N ARG A 51 -5.70 3.47 -6.77
CA ARG A 51 -4.98 4.64 -6.23
C ARG A 51 -5.73 5.29 -5.07
N ILE A 52 -7.05 5.46 -5.20
CA ILE A 52 -7.91 5.97 -4.12
C ILE A 52 -7.82 5.10 -2.87
N TYR A 53 -7.93 3.78 -3.02
CA TYR A 53 -7.79 2.87 -1.89
C TYR A 53 -6.37 2.86 -1.31
N SER A 54 -5.33 3.06 -2.12
CA SER A 54 -3.95 3.19 -1.62
C SER A 54 -3.79 4.42 -0.73
N ILE A 55 -4.38 5.55 -1.11
CA ILE A 55 -4.40 6.77 -0.29
C ILE A 55 -5.08 6.50 1.05
N LYS A 56 -6.27 5.88 1.04
CA LYS A 56 -7.00 5.52 2.27
C LYS A 56 -6.21 4.57 3.16
N ALA A 57 -5.57 3.55 2.57
CA ALA A 57 -4.72 2.61 3.29
C ALA A 57 -3.56 3.31 4.02
N ASN A 58 -2.88 4.22 3.33
CA ASN A 58 -1.80 5.02 3.91
C ASN A 58 -2.29 5.91 5.06
N ILE A 59 -3.44 6.57 4.89
CA ILE A 59 -4.02 7.43 5.94
C ILE A 59 -4.37 6.58 7.17
N CYS A 60 -5.01 5.43 6.99
CA CYS A 60 -5.32 4.50 8.08
C CYS A 60 -4.06 4.05 8.82
N ARG A 61 -3.01 3.67 8.08
CA ARG A 61 -1.73 3.27 8.67
C ARG A 61 -1.14 4.40 9.52
N ASN A 62 -1.05 5.61 8.98
CA ASN A 62 -0.53 6.79 9.70
C ASN A 62 -1.40 7.14 10.92
N SER A 63 -2.71 6.90 10.83
CA SER A 63 -3.68 7.13 11.90
C SER A 63 -3.71 5.99 12.94
N LYS A 64 -2.81 5.00 12.84
CA LYS A 64 -2.75 3.81 13.71
C LYS A 64 -4.04 2.98 13.70
N LEU A 65 -4.65 2.86 12.52
CA LEU A 65 -5.80 1.99 12.23
C LEU A 65 -5.33 0.84 11.31
N PRO A 66 -4.58 -0.15 11.84
CA PRO A 66 -3.89 -1.16 11.02
C PRO A 66 -4.87 -2.09 10.29
N PHE A 67 -5.98 -2.47 10.93
CA PHE A 67 -6.97 -3.35 10.30
C PHE A 67 -7.67 -2.69 9.11
N ASP A 68 -8.05 -1.41 9.25
CA ASP A 68 -8.61 -0.65 8.13
C ASP A 68 -7.58 -0.48 7.00
N ALA A 69 -6.31 -0.25 7.35
CA ALA A 69 -5.22 -0.15 6.36
C ALA A 69 -5.07 -1.45 5.56
N LEU A 70 -5.04 -2.61 6.25
CA LEU A 70 -4.97 -3.92 5.60
C LEU A 70 -6.18 -4.18 4.70
N ASP A 71 -7.39 -3.82 5.13
CA ASP A 71 -8.60 -3.98 4.32
C ASP A 71 -8.57 -3.13 3.05
N TYR A 72 -8.05 -1.90 3.13
CA TYR A 72 -7.84 -1.09 1.94
C TYR A 72 -6.73 -1.65 1.06
N TYR A 73 -5.60 -2.08 1.59
CA TYR A 73 -4.54 -2.71 0.79
C TYR A 73 -4.99 -4.00 0.10
N ARG A 74 -5.84 -4.82 0.73
CA ARG A 74 -6.45 -5.98 0.09
C ARG A 74 -7.32 -5.59 -1.11
N LYS A 75 -8.09 -4.51 -1.00
CA LYS A 75 -8.86 -3.96 -2.14
C LYS A 75 -7.94 -3.47 -3.26
N VAL A 76 -6.86 -2.77 -2.92
CA VAL A 76 -5.83 -2.34 -3.88
C VAL A 76 -5.25 -3.54 -4.61
N LEU A 77 -4.85 -4.56 -3.85
CA LEU A 77 -4.24 -5.78 -4.39
C LEU A 77 -5.18 -6.51 -5.34
N ALA A 78 -6.45 -6.69 -4.95
CA ALA A 78 -7.46 -7.33 -5.78
C ALA A 78 -7.64 -6.62 -7.13
N ILE A 79 -7.71 -5.29 -7.13
CA ILE A 79 -7.81 -4.51 -8.38
C ILE A 79 -6.53 -4.64 -9.20
N ARG A 80 -5.36 -4.47 -8.58
CA ARG A 80 -4.07 -4.54 -9.29
C ARG A 80 -3.85 -5.91 -9.95
N LEU A 81 -4.21 -7.00 -9.28
CA LEU A 81 -4.14 -8.36 -9.84
C LEU A 81 -5.07 -8.57 -11.04
N CYS A 82 -6.21 -7.87 -11.10
CA CYS A 82 -7.13 -7.95 -12.24
C CYS A 82 -6.62 -7.20 -13.50
N PHE A 83 -5.84 -6.13 -13.31
CA PHE A 83 -5.51 -5.19 -14.38
C PHE A 83 -4.03 -5.12 -14.75
N LEU A 84 -3.13 -5.60 -13.89
CA LEU A 84 -1.69 -5.52 -14.07
C LEU A 84 -1.08 -6.90 -14.27
N PRO A 85 0.02 -7.01 -15.03
CA PRO A 85 0.85 -8.21 -15.05
C PRO A 85 1.34 -8.61 -13.65
N GLU A 86 1.57 -9.89 -13.41
CA GLU A 86 1.99 -10.44 -12.11
C GLU A 86 3.33 -9.86 -11.60
N ASP A 87 4.19 -9.41 -12.50
CA ASP A 87 5.48 -8.80 -12.21
C ASP A 87 5.43 -7.27 -12.18
N HIS A 88 4.24 -6.66 -12.20
CA HIS A 88 4.15 -5.20 -12.16
C HIS A 88 4.63 -4.64 -10.81
N PRO A 89 5.51 -3.61 -10.79
CA PRO A 89 6.12 -3.12 -9.54
C PRO A 89 5.10 -2.60 -8.52
N ASP A 90 3.95 -2.07 -8.96
CA ASP A 90 2.86 -1.66 -8.07
C ASP A 90 2.30 -2.80 -7.20
N LEU A 91 2.35 -4.07 -7.66
CA LEU A 91 1.97 -5.21 -6.82
C LEU A 91 2.99 -5.36 -5.68
N GLY A 92 4.28 -5.29 -6.00
CA GLY A 92 5.35 -5.34 -5.01
C GLY A 92 5.25 -4.21 -3.98
N ILE A 93 4.87 -2.99 -4.41
CA ILE A 93 4.62 -1.87 -3.48
C ILE A 93 3.45 -2.20 -2.53
N THR A 94 2.34 -2.77 -3.03
CA THR A 94 1.20 -3.15 -2.16
C THR A 94 1.63 -4.18 -1.12
N TYR A 95 2.32 -5.24 -1.52
CA TYR A 95 2.79 -6.27 -0.60
C TYR A 95 3.76 -5.71 0.44
N ASN A 96 4.69 -4.84 0.04
CA ASN A 96 5.61 -4.18 0.96
C ASN A 96 4.85 -3.38 2.03
N ASN A 97 3.82 -2.64 1.62
CA ASN A 97 3.05 -1.84 2.57
C ASN A 97 2.21 -2.70 3.50
N MET A 98 1.64 -3.82 3.01
CA MET A 98 0.96 -4.80 3.87
C MET A 98 1.92 -5.41 4.89
N GLY A 99 3.13 -5.79 4.47
CA GLY A 99 4.17 -6.30 5.37
C GLY A 99 4.54 -5.30 6.45
N ALA A 100 4.64 -4.02 6.09
CA ALA A 100 4.88 -2.95 7.06
C ALA A 100 3.74 -2.81 8.08
N VAL A 101 2.46 -2.95 7.66
CA VAL A 101 1.33 -2.91 8.60
C VAL A 101 1.32 -4.14 9.53
N HIS A 102 1.62 -5.34 9.01
CA HIS A 102 1.76 -6.54 9.83
C HIS A 102 2.89 -6.41 10.86
N SER A 103 4.04 -5.84 10.44
CA SER A 103 5.15 -5.49 11.33
C SER A 103 4.72 -4.52 12.43
N ASP A 104 3.92 -3.49 12.08
CA ASP A 104 3.45 -2.47 13.03
C ASP A 104 2.55 -3.05 14.14
N ILE A 105 1.93 -4.22 13.90
CA ILE A 105 1.06 -4.92 14.87
C ILE A 105 1.68 -6.18 15.49
N GLY A 106 2.94 -6.48 15.20
CA GLY A 106 3.66 -7.64 15.76
C GLY A 106 3.35 -8.98 15.09
N GLU A 107 2.69 -8.99 13.92
CA GLU A 107 2.45 -10.21 13.15
C GLU A 107 3.66 -10.48 12.24
N TYR A 108 4.79 -10.84 12.84
CA TYR A 108 6.08 -10.88 12.16
C TYR A 108 6.17 -11.94 11.05
N GLU A 109 5.51 -13.10 11.20
CA GLU A 109 5.48 -14.13 10.15
C GLU A 109 4.73 -13.63 8.91
N LEU A 110 3.56 -13.00 9.11
CA LEU A 110 2.78 -12.41 8.02
C LEU A 110 3.52 -11.24 7.37
N ALA A 111 4.25 -10.46 8.16
CA ALA A 111 5.11 -9.39 7.64
C ALA A 111 6.22 -9.96 6.74
N LEU A 112 6.89 -11.03 7.18
CA LEU A 112 7.95 -11.69 6.43
C LEU A 112 7.44 -12.23 5.10
N GLU A 113 6.32 -12.96 5.11
CA GLU A 113 5.69 -13.49 3.90
C GLU A 113 5.37 -12.37 2.89
N ALA A 114 4.79 -11.27 3.36
CA ALA A 114 4.44 -10.13 2.52
C ALA A 114 5.70 -9.44 1.94
N PHE A 115 6.75 -9.24 2.74
CA PHE A 115 7.98 -8.65 2.25
C PHE A 115 8.73 -9.54 1.26
N LEU A 116 8.78 -10.85 1.47
CA LEU A 116 9.38 -11.80 0.54
C LEU A 116 8.65 -11.80 -0.81
N HIS A 117 7.31 -11.76 -0.80
CA HIS A 117 6.52 -11.66 -2.02
C HIS A 117 6.76 -10.34 -2.77
N SER A 118 6.84 -9.22 -2.02
CA SER A 118 7.24 -7.92 -2.57
C SER A 118 8.63 -7.99 -3.23
N LEU A 119 9.60 -8.62 -2.57
CA LEU A 119 10.98 -8.72 -3.05
C LEU A 119 11.07 -9.51 -4.35
N ASP A 120 10.36 -10.63 -4.45
CA ASP A 120 10.31 -11.45 -5.67
C ASP A 120 9.79 -10.65 -6.87
N ILE A 121 8.67 -9.93 -6.69
CA ILE A 121 8.11 -9.06 -7.75
C ILE A 121 9.09 -7.95 -8.12
N LYS A 122 9.65 -7.23 -7.13
CA LYS A 122 10.57 -6.11 -7.38
C LYS A 122 11.85 -6.57 -8.09
N ARG A 123 12.37 -7.76 -7.79
CA ARG A 123 13.56 -8.32 -8.48
C ARG A 123 13.29 -8.70 -9.93
N LYS A 124 12.06 -9.10 -10.26
CA LYS A 124 11.64 -9.35 -11.65
C LYS A 124 11.41 -8.06 -12.43
N ALA A 125 10.83 -7.06 -11.76
CA ALA A 125 10.37 -5.82 -12.38
C ALA A 125 11.44 -4.73 -12.53
N LEU A 126 12.40 -4.67 -11.60
CA LEU A 126 13.31 -3.53 -11.43
C LEU A 126 14.77 -3.93 -11.68
N SER A 127 15.63 -2.94 -11.93
CA SER A 127 17.06 -3.17 -12.08
C SER A 127 17.71 -3.62 -10.76
N PRO A 128 18.76 -4.48 -10.79
CA PRO A 128 19.40 -5.06 -9.58
C PRO A 128 20.05 -4.09 -8.56
N GLY A 129 19.88 -2.78 -8.68
CA GLY A 129 20.36 -1.78 -7.72
C GLY A 129 19.28 -0.76 -7.34
N HIS A 130 18.01 -1.04 -7.68
CA HIS A 130 16.93 -0.12 -7.39
C HIS A 130 16.71 0.00 -5.88
N HIS A 131 16.62 1.23 -5.38
CA HIS A 131 16.53 1.53 -3.94
C HIS A 131 15.39 0.75 -3.24
N SER A 132 14.24 0.61 -3.89
CA SER A 132 13.10 -0.13 -3.33
C SER A 132 13.35 -1.63 -3.10
N ILE A 133 14.32 -2.24 -3.78
CA ILE A 133 14.75 -3.63 -3.49
C ILE A 133 15.50 -3.66 -2.15
N GLN A 134 16.47 -2.75 -1.99
CA GLN A 134 17.30 -2.66 -0.78
C GLN A 134 16.46 -2.33 0.46
N GLU A 135 15.45 -1.46 0.30
CA GLU A 135 14.49 -1.14 1.35
C GLU A 135 13.72 -2.39 1.82
N THR A 136 13.20 -3.19 0.87
CA THR A 136 12.49 -4.43 1.22
C THR A 136 13.43 -5.47 1.86
N GLU A 137 14.67 -5.61 1.37
CA GLU A 137 15.67 -6.49 1.99
C GLU A 137 16.01 -6.06 3.42
N THR A 138 16.08 -4.76 3.68
CA THR A 138 16.28 -4.22 5.03
C THR A 138 15.10 -4.55 5.94
N ASN A 139 13.87 -4.38 5.45
CA ASN A 139 12.68 -4.72 6.22
C ASN A 139 12.62 -6.22 6.55
N ILE A 140 12.98 -7.09 5.60
CA ILE A 140 13.06 -8.54 5.83
C ILE A 140 14.05 -8.85 6.95
N HIS A 141 15.26 -8.27 6.88
CA HIS A 141 16.29 -8.51 7.88
C HIS A 141 15.82 -8.12 9.30
N VAL A 142 15.15 -6.96 9.44
CA VAL A 142 14.59 -6.53 10.72
C VAL A 142 13.53 -7.52 11.23
N ILE A 143 12.65 -8.02 10.35
CA ILE A 143 11.63 -8.99 10.74
C ILE A 143 12.24 -10.33 11.16
N GLU A 144 13.26 -10.81 10.44
CA GLU A 144 13.98 -12.04 10.79
C GLU A 144 14.63 -11.92 12.18
N GLU A 145 15.20 -10.77 12.53
CA GLU A 145 15.73 -10.53 13.87
C GLU A 145 14.65 -10.56 14.95
N MET A 146 13.46 -9.97 14.69
CA MET A 146 12.35 -9.99 15.64
C MET A 146 11.80 -11.39 15.88
N LEU A 147 11.71 -12.22 14.84
CA LEU A 147 11.26 -13.62 14.96
C LEU A 147 12.20 -14.46 15.84
N VAL A 148 13.51 -14.26 15.73
CA VAL A 148 14.49 -14.96 16.58
C VAL A 148 14.33 -14.57 18.06
N ILE A 149 14.06 -13.29 18.34
CA ILE A 149 13.85 -12.82 19.72
C ILE A 149 12.60 -13.46 20.33
N ASP A 150 11.50 -13.55 19.58
CA ASP A 150 10.26 -14.15 20.05
C ASP A 150 10.44 -15.65 20.38
N GLU A 151 11.18 -16.40 19.55
CA GLU A 151 11.51 -17.80 19.82
C GLU A 151 12.30 -17.97 21.13
N ASP A 152 13.36 -17.18 21.33
CA ASP A 152 14.21 -17.25 22.53
C ASP A 152 13.45 -16.91 23.83
N THR A 153 12.41 -16.08 23.77
CA THR A 153 11.59 -15.74 24.96
C THR A 153 10.52 -16.77 25.28
N SER A 154 10.19 -17.66 24.35
CA SER A 154 9.13 -18.67 24.50
C SER A 154 9.60 -19.97 25.17
N ASP A 155 10.91 -20.19 25.26
CA ASP A 155 11.53 -21.38 25.86
C ASP A 155 11.76 -21.28 27.38
N ASP A 156 11.41 -20.15 28.01
CA ASP A 156 11.67 -19.85 29.44
C ASP A 156 10.46 -20.03 30.39
N ASP A 157 9.31 -20.57 29.93
CA ASP A 157 8.10 -20.86 30.74
C ASP A 157 7.84 -22.37 30.98
#